data_AF-A4JUF2-F1
#
_entry.id   AF-A4JUF2-F1
#
_cell.length_a   1.000
_cell.length_b   1.000
_cell.length_c   1.000
_cell.angle_alpha   90.00
_cell.angle_beta   90.00
_cell.angle_gamma   90.00
#
_symmetry.space_group_name_H-M   'P 1'
#
loop_
_entity.id
_entity.type
_entity.pdbx_description
1 polymer ?
#
loop_
_entity_poly.entity_id
_entity_poly.type
_entity_poly.pdbx_seq_one_letter_code
_entity_poly.pdbx_strand_id
1 'polypeptide(L)'
;MKSFVLHQPTSGRLVVRHADSGQVLLGVLCLPEAFAVEEGAAYVLMMAGGQVSVVDQKIDSGLPREVSGFGIDSYLRHACWRATSVPGTLAVRFLRAFGETGYVVFGPSQNAIVDEQLFNRSHAWFDVIDGELRSLDAPFDACGSACSQLLNSNVVWPDPSGTLHALPTHQSTWRPVYLQHALLMASLGAGEITEEAFIETVRADPRLFHIRSLSIDKEYAKYLARLRQLNGICEAGPKTADQYQRTMALAQQALRDTMPAMA
;
A
#
# COMPACT_ATOMS: atom_id res chain seq x y z
N MET A 1 31.60 -5.05 -17.31
CA MET A 1 30.14 -5.03 -17.17
C MET A 1 29.82 -5.66 -15.82
N LYS A 2 29.15 -4.97 -14.90
CA LYS A 2 28.73 -5.63 -13.65
C LYS A 2 27.61 -6.62 -14.02
N SER A 3 27.75 -7.88 -13.64
CA SER A 3 26.65 -8.85 -13.72
C SER A 3 25.58 -8.45 -12.72
N PHE A 4 24.32 -8.41 -13.14
CA PHE A 4 23.18 -8.28 -12.25
C PHE A 4 22.61 -9.66 -11.94
N VAL A 5 21.97 -9.82 -10.78
CA VAL A 5 21.29 -11.06 -10.39
C VAL A 5 19.79 -10.87 -10.60
N LEU A 6 19.16 -11.90 -11.18
CA LEU A 6 17.71 -11.99 -11.29
C LEU A 6 17.17 -12.84 -10.14
N HIS A 7 16.20 -12.29 -9.41
CA HIS A 7 15.48 -13.00 -8.37
C HIS A 7 14.06 -13.29 -8.82
N GLN A 8 13.67 -14.56 -8.82
CA GLN A 8 12.29 -14.97 -9.04
C GLN A 8 11.51 -14.91 -7.72
N PRO A 9 10.32 -14.28 -7.68
CA PRO A 9 9.45 -14.39 -6.52
C PRO A 9 9.05 -15.84 -6.27
N THR A 10 9.05 -16.28 -5.01
CA THR A 10 8.61 -17.62 -4.63
C THR A 10 7.09 -17.76 -4.70
N SER A 11 6.38 -16.69 -4.36
CA SER A 11 4.92 -16.64 -4.50
C SER A 11 4.42 -15.20 -4.59
N GLY A 12 3.15 -15.00 -4.91
CA GLY A 12 2.51 -13.69 -4.85
C GLY A 12 1.21 -13.61 -5.62
N ARG A 13 0.64 -12.41 -5.65
CA ARG A 13 -0.52 -12.06 -6.46
C ARG A 13 -0.37 -10.66 -6.98
N LEU A 14 -0.58 -10.48 -8.27
CA LEU A 14 -0.46 -9.21 -8.98
C LEU A 14 -1.78 -8.86 -9.66
N VAL A 15 -2.04 -7.57 -9.78
CA VAL A 15 -3.02 -7.03 -10.70
C VAL A 15 -2.37 -5.94 -11.53
N VAL A 16 -2.61 -6.00 -12.84
CA VAL A 16 -2.30 -4.95 -13.78
C VAL A 16 -3.62 -4.25 -14.12
N ARG A 17 -3.66 -2.93 -14.03
CA ARG A 17 -4.84 -2.14 -14.38
C ARG A 17 -4.51 -1.11 -15.44
N HIS A 18 -5.49 -0.76 -16.26
CA HIS A 18 -5.40 0.45 -17.08
C HIS A 18 -5.46 1.70 -16.18
N ALA A 19 -4.73 2.71 -16.61
CA ALA A 19 -4.76 4.07 -16.10
C ALA A 19 -4.84 5.04 -17.29
N ASP A 20 -5.17 6.31 -17.05
CA ASP A 20 -5.45 7.31 -18.09
C ASP A 20 -4.36 7.42 -19.17
N SER A 21 -3.10 7.16 -18.81
CA SER A 21 -1.94 7.29 -19.70
C SER A 21 -1.03 6.05 -19.73
N GLY A 22 -1.55 4.87 -19.39
CA GLY A 22 -0.78 3.63 -19.42
C GLY A 22 -1.37 2.52 -18.54
N GLN A 23 -0.50 1.78 -17.87
CA GLN A 23 -0.87 0.70 -16.97
C GLN A 23 -0.20 0.89 -15.61
N VAL A 24 -0.81 0.32 -14.57
CA VAL A 24 -0.25 0.26 -13.21
C VAL A 24 -0.25 -1.18 -12.77
N LEU A 25 0.91 -1.65 -12.28
CA LEU A 25 1.04 -2.89 -11.55
C LEU A 25 0.93 -2.61 -10.06
N LEU A 26 0.18 -3.46 -9.35
CA LEU A 26 0.12 -3.49 -7.90
C LEU A 26 -0.10 -4.93 -7.41
N GLY A 27 0.32 -5.23 -6.19
CA GLY A 27 0.03 -6.50 -5.55
C GLY A 27 1.03 -6.85 -4.48
N VAL A 28 1.27 -8.14 -4.29
CA VAL A 28 2.24 -8.67 -3.33
C VAL A 28 3.15 -9.69 -3.99
N LEU A 29 4.44 -9.65 -3.65
CA LEU A 29 5.43 -10.66 -4.02
C LEU A 29 6.17 -11.11 -2.76
N CYS A 30 6.33 -12.42 -2.62
CA CYS A 30 7.26 -13.05 -1.69
C CYS A 30 8.56 -13.29 -2.42
N LEU A 31 9.64 -12.67 -1.97
CA LEU A 31 10.94 -12.70 -2.61
C LEU A 31 11.89 -13.65 -1.86
N PRO A 32 12.90 -14.23 -2.53
CA PRO A 32 13.90 -15.06 -1.86
C PRO A 32 14.63 -14.26 -0.77
N GLU A 33 14.97 -14.90 0.36
CA GLU A 33 15.68 -14.26 1.48
C GLU A 33 17.01 -13.59 1.07
N ALA A 34 17.65 -14.10 0.00
CA ALA A 34 18.88 -13.53 -0.54
C ALA A 34 18.68 -12.12 -1.14
N PHE A 35 17.45 -11.70 -1.43
CA PHE A 35 17.15 -10.40 -2.01
C PHE A 35 16.70 -9.40 -0.93
N ALA A 36 17.64 -8.62 -0.43
CA ALA A 36 17.39 -7.57 0.56
C ALA A 36 16.78 -6.31 -0.09
N VAL A 37 15.46 -6.20 0.00
CA VAL A 37 14.73 -5.04 -0.53
C VAL A 37 14.85 -3.83 0.40
N GLU A 38 15.22 -2.69 -0.17
CA GLU A 38 15.15 -1.38 0.48
C GLU A 38 13.80 -0.73 0.17
N GLU A 39 12.95 -0.57 1.19
CA GLU A 39 11.60 -0.01 1.00
C GLU A 39 11.62 1.39 0.37
N GLY A 40 10.76 1.57 -0.62
CA GLY A 40 10.66 2.82 -1.36
C GLY A 40 11.78 3.04 -2.38
N ALA A 41 12.84 2.25 -2.44
CA ALA A 41 13.77 2.26 -3.58
C ALA A 41 13.12 1.63 -4.81
N ALA A 42 13.50 2.11 -6.01
CA ALA A 42 13.04 1.54 -7.25
C ALA A 42 13.95 0.39 -7.72
N TYR A 43 13.34 -0.63 -8.29
CA TYR A 43 13.97 -1.79 -8.91
C TYR A 43 13.34 -2.06 -10.27
N VAL A 44 14.02 -2.82 -11.13
CA VAL A 44 13.43 -3.28 -12.39
C VAL A 44 12.72 -4.61 -12.15
N LEU A 45 11.42 -4.65 -12.43
CA LEU A 45 10.64 -5.87 -12.55
C LEU A 45 10.57 -6.26 -14.04
N MET A 46 10.76 -7.54 -14.32
CA MET A 46 10.60 -8.14 -15.65
C MET A 46 9.45 -9.14 -15.59
N MET A 47 8.51 -8.98 -16.52
CA MET A 47 7.35 -9.83 -16.76
C MET A 47 7.40 -10.25 -18.24
N ALA A 48 8.06 -11.37 -18.53
CA ALA A 48 8.28 -11.83 -19.91
C ALA A 48 8.24 -13.35 -19.99
N GLY A 49 7.67 -13.88 -21.08
CA GLY A 49 7.61 -15.34 -21.30
C GLY A 49 6.86 -16.11 -20.20
N GLY A 50 5.84 -15.50 -19.58
CA GLY A 50 5.11 -16.09 -18.46
C GLY A 50 5.91 -16.16 -17.16
N GLN A 51 6.99 -15.39 -17.04
CA GLN A 51 7.87 -15.35 -15.87
C GLN A 51 7.95 -13.95 -15.28
N VAL A 52 8.10 -13.88 -13.96
CA VAL A 52 8.33 -12.69 -13.17
C VAL A 52 9.71 -12.76 -12.54
N SER A 53 10.50 -11.71 -12.68
CA SER A 53 11.82 -11.62 -12.04
C SER A 53 12.15 -10.17 -11.67
N VAL A 54 12.89 -9.98 -10.59
CA VAL A 54 13.36 -8.68 -10.13
C VAL A 54 14.88 -8.62 -10.30
N VAL A 55 15.37 -7.50 -10.84
CA VAL A 55 16.82 -7.22 -10.88
C VAL A 55 17.25 -6.73 -9.49
N ASP A 56 18.29 -7.33 -8.94
CA ASP A 56 18.80 -7.04 -7.58
C ASP A 56 19.37 -5.62 -7.39
N GLN A 57 19.58 -4.90 -8.49
CA GLN A 57 20.15 -3.56 -8.50
C GLN A 57 19.07 -2.48 -8.36
N LYS A 58 19.20 -1.65 -7.30
CA LYS A 58 18.45 -0.40 -7.17
C LYS A 58 18.75 0.56 -8.32
N ILE A 59 17.71 1.17 -8.88
CA ILE A 59 17.83 2.17 -9.96
C ILE A 59 17.64 3.62 -9.49
N ASP A 60 17.39 3.81 -8.19
CA ASP A 60 17.42 5.11 -7.53
C ASP A 60 17.76 5.00 -6.03
N SER A 61 17.69 6.14 -5.33
CA SER A 61 17.99 6.29 -3.90
C SER A 61 16.75 6.31 -3.01
N GLY A 62 15.60 5.81 -3.47
CA GLY A 62 14.34 5.89 -2.72
C GLY A 62 13.38 6.98 -3.21
N LEU A 63 12.27 7.10 -2.48
CA LEU A 63 11.25 8.12 -2.72
C LEU A 63 11.78 9.53 -2.40
N PRO A 64 11.40 10.56 -3.19
CA PRO A 64 11.67 11.95 -2.85
C PRO A 64 11.15 12.31 -1.45
N ARG A 65 11.83 13.23 -0.77
CA ARG A 65 11.46 13.63 0.60
C ARG A 65 10.07 14.24 0.67
N GLU A 66 9.68 14.95 -0.38
CA GLU A 66 8.41 15.66 -0.52
C GLU A 66 7.22 14.71 -0.52
N VAL A 67 7.44 13.45 -0.92
CA VAL A 67 6.40 12.43 -0.97
C VAL A 67 6.52 11.39 0.12
N SER A 68 7.59 11.44 0.93
CA SER A 68 7.84 10.46 1.97
C SER A 68 6.64 10.37 2.92
N GLY A 69 6.28 9.16 3.35
CA GLY A 69 5.15 9.00 4.26
C GLY A 69 3.76 9.14 3.65
N PHE A 70 3.58 9.60 2.41
CA PHE A 70 2.28 9.43 1.74
C PHE A 70 1.99 7.95 1.38
N GLY A 71 0.77 7.67 0.93
CA GLY A 71 0.40 6.32 0.45
C GLY A 71 0.73 6.09 -1.02
N ILE A 72 0.58 4.83 -1.47
CA ILE A 72 0.89 4.42 -2.85
C ILE A 72 0.21 5.26 -3.95
N ASP A 73 -1.01 5.75 -3.72
CA ASP A 73 -1.71 6.59 -4.71
C ASP A 73 -0.96 7.90 -4.97
N SER A 74 -0.34 8.48 -3.93
CA SER A 74 0.49 9.66 -4.07
C SER A 74 1.76 9.31 -4.86
N TYR A 75 2.42 8.21 -4.51
CA TYR A 75 3.65 7.79 -5.20
C TYR A 75 3.44 7.59 -6.70
N LEU A 76 2.35 6.93 -7.09
CA LEU A 76 2.00 6.66 -8.48
C LEU A 76 1.73 7.94 -9.29
N ARG A 77 1.31 9.03 -8.64
CA ARG A 77 1.00 10.31 -9.29
C ARG A 77 2.20 11.26 -9.38
N HIS A 78 3.27 10.99 -8.63
CA HIS A 78 4.44 11.85 -8.62
C HIS A 78 5.43 11.50 -9.74
N ALA A 79 6.13 12.52 -10.25
CA ALA A 79 7.18 12.38 -11.26
C ALA A 79 8.49 11.83 -10.67
N CYS A 80 8.44 10.61 -10.10
CA CYS A 80 9.57 9.94 -9.47
C CYS A 80 9.88 8.56 -10.07
N TRP A 81 9.30 8.25 -11.23
CA TRP A 81 9.43 6.94 -11.88
C TRP A 81 10.43 6.98 -13.04
N ARG A 82 11.28 5.96 -13.12
CA ARG A 82 12.17 5.76 -14.26
C ARG A 82 11.40 5.04 -15.36
N ALA A 83 11.40 5.60 -16.57
CA ALA A 83 10.84 4.95 -17.73
C ALA A 83 11.70 3.76 -18.17
N THR A 84 11.05 2.69 -18.60
CA THR A 84 11.67 1.56 -19.29
C THR A 84 11.35 1.64 -20.78
N SER A 85 12.22 1.07 -21.63
CA SER A 85 12.04 1.05 -23.09
C SER A 85 11.69 -0.34 -23.64
N VAL A 86 11.68 -1.37 -22.78
CA VAL A 86 11.44 -2.77 -23.18
C VAL A 86 10.06 -3.20 -22.67
N PRO A 87 9.16 -3.70 -23.54
CA PRO A 87 7.88 -4.27 -23.12
C PRO A 87 8.05 -5.36 -22.05
N GLY A 88 7.10 -5.45 -21.13
CA GLY A 88 7.20 -6.37 -20.00
C GLY A 88 8.25 -5.98 -18.96
N THR A 89 8.88 -4.81 -19.05
CA THR A 89 9.77 -4.30 -17.99
C THR A 89 9.22 -3.00 -17.42
N LEU A 90 9.32 -2.82 -16.11
CA LEU A 90 8.88 -1.61 -15.43
C LEU A 90 9.68 -1.34 -14.16
N ALA A 91 9.77 -0.07 -13.80
CA ALA A 91 10.26 0.33 -12.49
C ALA A 91 9.18 0.07 -11.43
N VAL A 92 9.53 -0.70 -10.41
CA VAL A 92 8.66 -0.98 -9.27
C VAL A 92 9.29 -0.53 -7.97
N ARG A 93 8.47 -0.23 -6.98
CA ARG A 93 8.88 0.00 -5.60
C ARG A 93 8.20 -1.03 -4.71
N PHE A 94 8.79 -1.23 -3.54
CA PHE A 94 8.31 -2.20 -2.55
C PHE A 94 8.01 -1.54 -1.21
N LEU A 95 6.94 -2.00 -0.55
CA LEU A 95 6.62 -1.73 0.86
C LEU A 95 6.52 -3.06 1.60
N ARG A 96 7.07 -3.15 2.81
CA ARG A 96 7.07 -4.42 3.55
C ARG A 96 5.67 -4.82 3.98
N ALA A 97 5.20 -5.99 3.58
CA ALA A 97 3.90 -6.53 4.00
C ALA A 97 4.09 -7.58 5.09
N PHE A 98 4.86 -8.63 4.81
CA PHE A 98 4.97 -9.83 5.64
C PHE A 98 6.42 -10.19 5.93
N GLY A 99 6.81 -10.18 7.20
CA GLY A 99 8.16 -10.59 7.62
C GLY A 99 9.28 -9.89 6.82
N GLU A 100 10.32 -10.65 6.47
CA GLU A 100 11.46 -10.16 5.69
C GLU A 100 11.35 -10.41 4.18
N THR A 101 10.35 -11.18 3.73
CA THR A 101 10.28 -11.66 2.34
C THR A 101 9.05 -11.21 1.58
N GLY A 102 7.95 -10.85 2.27
CA GLY A 102 6.69 -10.46 1.62
C GLY A 102 6.55 -8.95 1.49
N TYR A 103 6.39 -8.47 0.26
CA TYR A 103 6.33 -7.05 -0.05
C TYR A 103 5.14 -6.70 -0.93
N VAL A 104 4.45 -5.61 -0.59
CA VAL A 104 3.61 -4.90 -1.56
C VAL A 104 4.52 -4.41 -2.68
N VAL A 105 4.20 -4.73 -3.93
CA VAL A 105 4.90 -4.24 -5.12
C VAL A 105 3.97 -3.32 -5.90
N PHE A 106 4.49 -2.22 -6.44
CA PHE A 106 3.71 -1.32 -7.27
C PHE A 106 4.60 -0.50 -8.22
N GLY A 107 4.05 -0.13 -9.38
CA GLY A 107 4.73 0.72 -10.35
C GLY A 107 3.85 1.09 -11.54
N PRO A 108 3.96 2.31 -12.09
CA PRO A 108 3.33 2.70 -13.33
C PRO A 108 4.20 2.33 -14.54
N SER A 109 3.55 2.13 -15.68
CA SER A 109 4.21 1.93 -16.97
C SER A 109 3.43 2.62 -18.08
N GLN A 110 4.12 3.30 -18.98
CA GLN A 110 3.52 3.80 -20.22
C GLN A 110 3.48 2.71 -21.30
N ASN A 111 4.32 1.69 -21.18
CA ASN A 111 4.31 0.52 -22.05
C ASN A 111 3.35 -0.53 -21.51
N ALA A 112 2.81 -1.37 -22.40
CA ALA A 112 2.07 -2.55 -21.98
C ALA A 112 2.95 -3.46 -21.11
N ILE A 113 2.45 -3.81 -19.93
CA ILE A 113 3.07 -4.73 -18.97
C ILE A 113 2.71 -6.16 -19.35
N VAL A 114 1.43 -6.37 -19.73
CA VAL A 114 0.88 -7.66 -20.18
C VAL A 114 -0.01 -7.45 -21.40
N ASP A 115 -0.31 -8.53 -22.14
CA ASP A 115 -1.16 -8.47 -23.33
C ASP A 115 -2.58 -7.99 -23.01
N GLU A 116 -3.13 -7.13 -23.86
CA GLU A 116 -4.46 -6.54 -23.70
C GLU A 116 -5.59 -7.58 -23.65
N GLN A 117 -5.40 -8.74 -24.27
CA GLN A 117 -6.36 -9.85 -24.23
C GLN A 117 -6.58 -10.45 -22.83
N LEU A 118 -5.65 -10.20 -21.89
CA LEU A 118 -5.74 -10.69 -20.52
C LEU A 118 -6.58 -9.79 -19.62
N PHE A 119 -6.99 -8.62 -20.11
CA PHE A 119 -7.78 -7.68 -19.35
C PHE A 119 -9.27 -8.04 -19.37
N ASN A 120 -9.87 -8.02 -18.19
CA ASN A 120 -11.31 -8.04 -17.99
C ASN A 120 -11.69 -6.74 -17.27
N ARG A 121 -12.55 -5.91 -17.87
CA ARG A 121 -13.00 -4.63 -17.30
C ARG A 121 -11.83 -3.75 -16.79
N SER A 122 -10.81 -3.60 -17.63
CA SER A 122 -9.63 -2.77 -17.37
C SER A 122 -8.67 -3.26 -16.27
N HIS A 123 -8.77 -4.53 -15.88
CA HIS A 123 -7.80 -5.17 -14.99
C HIS A 123 -7.50 -6.62 -15.38
N ALA A 124 -6.26 -7.05 -15.14
CA ALA A 124 -5.78 -8.41 -15.36
C ALA A 124 -5.14 -8.92 -14.07
N TRP A 125 -5.59 -10.05 -13.56
CA TRP A 125 -5.13 -10.64 -12.29
C TRP A 125 -4.25 -11.85 -12.54
N PHE A 126 -3.25 -12.02 -11.67
CA PHE A 126 -2.29 -13.10 -11.79
C PHE A 126 -1.88 -13.61 -10.41
N ASP A 127 -1.73 -14.92 -10.29
CA ASP A 127 -0.92 -15.52 -9.23
C ASP A 127 0.52 -15.69 -9.72
N VAL A 128 1.47 -15.58 -8.80
CA VAL A 128 2.89 -15.87 -9.04
C VAL A 128 3.27 -17.06 -8.19
N ILE A 129 3.86 -18.09 -8.81
CA ILE A 129 4.31 -19.31 -8.13
C ILE A 129 5.67 -19.68 -8.71
N ASP A 130 6.72 -19.65 -7.88
CA ASP A 130 8.11 -19.94 -8.30
C ASP A 130 8.53 -19.18 -9.56
N GLY A 131 8.20 -17.88 -9.60
CA GLY A 131 8.46 -16.98 -10.72
C GLY A 131 7.47 -17.11 -11.88
N GLU A 132 6.66 -18.16 -11.96
CA GLU A 132 5.68 -18.34 -13.04
C GLU A 132 4.46 -17.44 -12.83
N LEU A 133 4.08 -16.69 -13.88
CA LEU A 133 2.90 -15.84 -13.91
C LEU A 133 1.70 -16.65 -14.45
N ARG A 134 0.68 -16.83 -13.62
CA ARG A 134 -0.55 -17.56 -13.99
C ARG A 134 -1.76 -16.64 -13.92
N SER A 135 -2.47 -16.51 -15.04
CA SER A 135 -3.72 -15.73 -15.06
C SER A 135 -4.74 -16.31 -14.07
N LEU A 136 -5.44 -15.39 -13.39
CA LEU A 136 -6.45 -15.69 -12.39
C LEU A 136 -7.72 -14.91 -12.75
N ASP A 137 -8.89 -15.52 -12.55
CA ASP A 137 -10.14 -14.78 -12.59
C ASP A 137 -10.15 -13.67 -11.53
N ALA A 138 -10.69 -12.51 -11.86
CA ALA A 138 -10.74 -11.39 -10.94
C ALA A 138 -11.47 -11.78 -9.63
N PRO A 139 -10.82 -11.71 -8.46
CA PRO A 139 -11.45 -12.11 -7.20
C PRO A 139 -12.57 -11.16 -6.76
N PHE A 140 -12.59 -9.95 -7.31
CA PHE A 140 -13.65 -8.96 -7.16
C PHE A 140 -13.59 -7.95 -8.31
N ASP A 141 -14.67 -7.20 -8.53
CA ASP A 141 -14.68 -6.11 -9.51
C ASP A 141 -13.92 -4.89 -8.94
N ALA A 142 -12.75 -4.64 -9.51
CA ALA A 142 -11.85 -3.55 -9.14
C ALA A 142 -12.24 -2.17 -9.72
N CYS A 143 -13.29 -2.11 -10.55
CA CYS A 143 -13.69 -0.90 -11.25
C CYS A 143 -14.00 0.26 -10.28
N GLY A 144 -13.49 1.45 -10.57
CA GLY A 144 -13.69 2.66 -9.75
C GLY A 144 -12.85 2.74 -8.47
N SER A 145 -12.13 1.68 -8.09
CA SER A 145 -11.27 1.71 -6.90
C SER A 145 -9.94 2.45 -7.16
N ALA A 146 -9.49 3.25 -6.20
CA ALA A 146 -8.10 3.74 -6.16
C ALA A 146 -7.12 2.57 -5.95
N CYS A 147 -5.84 2.74 -6.28
CA CYS A 147 -4.85 1.66 -6.12
C CYS A 147 -4.68 1.27 -4.65
N SER A 148 -4.71 2.24 -3.72
CA SER A 148 -4.70 1.97 -2.28
C SER A 148 -5.90 1.13 -1.83
N GLN A 149 -7.09 1.42 -2.37
CA GLN A 149 -8.33 0.70 -2.06
C GLN A 149 -8.27 -0.75 -2.55
N LEU A 150 -7.67 -1.01 -3.72
CA LEU A 150 -7.48 -2.38 -4.20
C LEU A 150 -6.64 -3.23 -3.24
N LEU A 151 -5.63 -2.63 -2.62
CA LEU A 151 -4.78 -3.31 -1.66
C LEU A 151 -5.47 -3.53 -0.31
N ASN A 152 -6.22 -2.55 0.19
CA ASN A 152 -6.65 -2.53 1.59
C ASN A 152 -8.16 -2.76 1.84
N SER A 153 -9.01 -2.78 0.80
CA SER A 153 -10.46 -2.95 0.95
C SER A 153 -10.95 -4.40 0.81
N ASN A 154 -10.11 -5.30 0.32
CA ASN A 154 -10.46 -6.71 0.12
C ASN A 154 -9.36 -7.63 0.63
N VAL A 155 -9.77 -8.77 1.18
CA VAL A 155 -8.88 -9.78 1.76
C VAL A 155 -8.56 -10.82 0.70
N VAL A 156 -7.69 -10.46 -0.25
CA VAL A 156 -7.38 -11.31 -1.42
C VAL A 156 -5.89 -11.50 -1.66
N TRP A 157 -5.03 -10.90 -0.84
CA TRP A 157 -3.60 -10.90 -1.09
C TRP A 157 -2.91 -11.99 -0.26
N PRO A 158 -2.30 -13.01 -0.89
CA PRO A 158 -1.69 -14.12 -0.17
C PRO A 158 -0.41 -13.69 0.53
N ASP A 159 -0.20 -14.20 1.74
CA ASP A 159 1.10 -14.24 2.41
C ASP A 159 1.93 -15.46 1.93
N PRO A 160 3.17 -15.66 2.42
CA PRO A 160 4.00 -16.80 2.00
C PRO A 160 3.36 -18.18 2.25
N SER A 161 2.43 -18.29 3.20
CA SER A 161 1.70 -19.54 3.50
C SER A 161 0.43 -19.71 2.67
N GLY A 162 0.05 -18.70 1.88
CA GLY A 162 -1.18 -18.66 1.10
C GLY A 162 -2.40 -18.09 1.86
N THR A 163 -2.24 -17.65 3.11
CA THR A 163 -3.34 -17.00 3.85
C THR A 163 -3.61 -15.63 3.24
N LEU A 164 -4.89 -15.29 3.02
CA LEU A 164 -5.27 -14.04 2.37
C LEU A 164 -5.39 -12.88 3.36
N HIS A 165 -4.96 -11.69 2.92
CA HIS A 165 -4.95 -10.47 3.70
C HIS A 165 -5.46 -9.27 2.91
N ALA A 166 -5.92 -8.24 3.61
CA ALA A 166 -5.91 -6.86 3.15
C ALA A 166 -4.55 -6.23 3.51
N LEU A 167 -3.93 -5.47 2.60
CA LEU A 167 -2.55 -5.00 2.74
C LEU A 167 -2.41 -3.53 3.18
N PRO A 168 -1.28 -3.16 3.81
CA PRO A 168 -0.95 -1.77 4.09
C PRO A 168 -0.53 -1.00 2.83
N THR A 169 -0.76 0.31 2.82
CA THR A 169 -0.51 1.17 1.65
C THR A 169 0.58 2.23 1.88
N HIS A 170 1.27 2.16 3.03
CA HIS A 170 2.34 3.08 3.45
C HIS A 170 3.60 2.28 3.76
N GLN A 171 4.78 2.91 3.65
CA GLN A 171 6.06 2.32 4.06
C GLN A 171 6.03 1.94 5.55
N SER A 172 6.69 0.82 5.90
CA SER A 172 6.71 0.33 7.29
C SER A 172 7.16 1.39 8.29
N THR A 173 8.18 2.17 7.94
CA THR A 173 8.74 3.21 8.80
C THR A 173 7.74 4.31 9.16
N TRP A 174 6.73 4.55 8.33
CA TRP A 174 5.72 5.61 8.51
C TRP A 174 4.44 5.14 9.21
N ARG A 175 4.15 3.84 9.25
CA ARG A 175 2.95 3.29 9.90
C ARG A 175 2.87 3.64 11.40
N PRO A 176 3.96 3.57 12.18
CA PRO A 176 3.94 4.03 13.58
C PRO A 176 3.63 5.52 13.73
N VAL A 177 4.05 6.35 12.76
CA VAL A 177 3.77 7.80 12.80
C VAL A 177 2.30 8.07 12.56
N TYR A 178 1.67 7.35 11.62
CA TYR A 178 0.22 7.43 11.43
C TYR A 178 -0.56 6.97 12.67
N LEU A 179 -0.10 5.91 13.35
CA LEU A 179 -0.67 5.47 14.62
C LEU A 179 -0.53 6.57 15.68
N GLN A 180 0.66 7.15 15.85
CA GLN A 180 0.91 8.24 16.79
C GLN A 180 0.01 9.44 16.51
N HIS A 181 -0.12 9.85 15.24
CA HIS A 181 -1.01 10.94 14.84
C HIS A 181 -2.48 10.62 15.14
N ALA A 182 -2.94 9.39 14.85
CA ALA A 182 -4.31 8.97 15.15
C ALA A 182 -4.60 8.97 16.65
N LEU A 183 -3.65 8.53 17.48
CA LEU A 183 -3.77 8.57 18.94
C LEU A 183 -3.78 10.00 19.47
N LEU A 184 -2.97 10.90 18.90
CA LEU A 184 -2.96 12.31 19.27
C LEU A 184 -4.30 13.00 18.91
N MET A 185 -4.84 12.73 17.72
CA MET A 185 -6.17 13.18 17.32
C MET A 185 -7.27 12.60 18.22
N ALA A 186 -7.16 11.34 18.63
CA ALA A 186 -8.09 10.71 19.57
C ALA A 186 -8.05 11.37 20.96
N SER A 187 -6.86 11.76 21.46
CA SER A 187 -6.73 12.53 22.70
C SER A 187 -7.38 13.90 22.58
N LEU A 188 -7.23 14.59 21.45
CA LEU A 188 -7.92 15.85 21.18
C LEU A 188 -9.44 15.67 21.18
N GLY A 189 -9.94 14.65 20.47
CA GLY A 189 -11.37 14.35 20.40
C GLY A 189 -11.99 13.91 21.72
N ALA A 190 -11.19 13.32 22.61
CA ALA A 190 -11.59 12.96 23.98
C ALA A 190 -11.55 14.15 24.95
N GLY A 191 -11.01 15.31 24.54
CA GLY A 191 -10.81 16.46 25.41
C GLY A 191 -9.64 16.30 26.40
N GLU A 192 -8.73 15.37 26.16
CA GLU A 192 -7.55 15.12 27.03
C GLU A 192 -6.44 16.16 26.81
N ILE A 193 -6.39 16.74 25.62
CA ILE A 193 -5.46 17.81 25.24
C ILE A 193 -6.24 18.94 24.57
N THR A 194 -5.69 20.16 24.63
CA THR A 194 -6.25 21.30 23.91
C THR A 194 -5.83 21.30 22.44
N GLU A 195 -6.50 22.13 21.64
CA GLU A 195 -6.14 22.35 20.24
C GLU A 195 -4.73 22.93 20.11
N GLU A 196 -4.34 23.84 21.00
CA GLU A 196 -2.99 24.42 21.06
C GLU A 196 -1.94 23.35 21.35
N ALA A 197 -2.16 22.50 22.36
CA ALA A 197 -1.23 21.42 22.72
C ALA A 197 -1.08 20.39 21.57
N PHE A 198 -2.17 20.09 20.86
CA PHE A 198 -2.14 19.28 19.64
C PHE A 198 -1.23 19.91 18.58
N ILE A 199 -1.45 21.20 18.26
CA ILE A 199 -0.70 21.93 17.24
C ILE A 199 0.79 22.01 17.60
N GLU A 200 1.12 22.28 18.85
CA GLU A 200 2.51 22.33 19.33
C GLU A 200 3.20 20.98 19.21
N THR A 201 2.53 19.90 19.62
CA THR A 201 3.06 18.53 19.50
C THR A 201 3.33 18.17 18.04
N VAL A 202 2.39 18.45 17.13
CA VAL A 202 2.56 18.19 15.69
C VAL A 202 3.69 19.04 15.10
N ARG A 203 3.85 20.31 15.52
CA ARG A 203 4.93 21.18 15.04
C ARG A 203 6.31 20.78 15.54
N ALA A 204 6.40 20.26 16.75
CA ALA A 204 7.66 19.85 17.37
C ALA A 204 8.23 18.55 16.77
N ASP A 205 7.39 17.68 16.22
CA ASP A 205 7.81 16.43 15.57
C ASP A 205 7.80 16.59 14.03
N PRO A 206 8.97 16.57 13.36
CA PRO A 206 9.04 16.76 11.91
C PRO A 206 8.25 15.72 11.10
N ARG A 207 8.08 14.49 11.62
CA ARG A 207 7.37 13.40 10.93
C ARG A 207 5.86 13.59 11.07
N LEU A 208 5.37 13.92 12.26
CA LEU A 208 3.96 14.28 12.44
C LEU A 208 3.61 15.53 11.63
N PHE A 209 4.48 16.55 11.67
CA PHE A 209 4.31 17.76 10.87
C PHE A 209 4.18 17.43 9.39
N HIS A 210 4.98 16.49 8.88
CA HIS A 210 4.95 16.11 7.47
C HIS A 210 3.60 15.53 7.01
N ILE A 211 2.95 14.70 7.84
CA ILE A 211 1.70 14.02 7.50
C ILE A 211 0.44 14.74 7.99
N ARG A 212 0.57 15.93 8.58
CA ARG A 212 -0.53 16.67 9.18
C ARG A 212 -1.63 17.02 8.17
N SER A 213 -2.86 17.12 8.65
CA SER A 213 -3.91 17.87 7.93
C SER A 213 -3.71 19.37 8.11
N LEU A 214 -4.05 20.18 7.11
CA LEU A 214 -4.01 21.64 7.20
C LEU A 214 -5.09 22.20 8.13
N SER A 215 -6.18 21.46 8.31
CA SER A 215 -7.27 21.77 9.23
C SER A 215 -7.55 20.58 10.16
N ILE A 216 -7.89 20.89 11.41
CA ILE A 216 -8.30 19.88 12.39
C ILE A 216 -9.80 19.63 12.20
N ASP A 217 -10.15 18.41 11.80
CA ASP A 217 -11.53 17.95 11.77
C ASP A 217 -11.93 17.45 13.16
N LYS A 218 -12.79 18.23 13.85
CA LYS A 218 -13.25 17.94 15.21
C LYS A 218 -14.17 16.72 15.27
N GLU A 219 -14.95 16.45 14.22
CA GLU A 219 -15.82 15.27 14.18
C GLU A 219 -14.98 14.01 13.94
N TYR A 220 -13.97 14.10 13.08
CA TYR A 220 -13.02 13.00 12.91
C TYR A 220 -12.20 12.73 14.18
N ALA A 221 -11.80 13.77 14.93
CA ALA A 221 -11.16 13.60 16.22
C ALA A 221 -12.06 12.86 17.24
N LYS A 222 -13.34 13.22 17.34
CA LYS A 222 -14.33 12.51 18.18
C LYS A 222 -14.50 11.06 17.75
N TYR A 223 -14.61 10.81 16.45
CA TYR A 223 -14.66 9.46 15.88
C TYR A 223 -13.45 8.62 16.31
N LEU A 224 -12.23 9.17 16.20
CA LEU A 224 -11.01 8.48 16.63
C LEU A 224 -10.98 8.27 18.15
N ALA A 225 -11.44 9.24 18.94
CA ALA A 225 -11.56 9.08 20.40
C ALA A 225 -12.46 7.88 20.74
N ARG A 226 -13.60 7.75 20.05
CA ARG A 226 -14.51 6.61 20.23
C ARG A 226 -13.89 5.30 19.76
N LEU A 227 -13.24 5.31 18.59
CA LEU A 227 -12.57 4.13 18.06
C LEU A 227 -11.46 3.63 18.99
N ARG A 228 -10.73 4.55 19.65
CA ARG A 228 -9.72 4.23 20.67
C ARG A 228 -10.33 3.54 21.88
N GLN A 229 -11.48 4.02 22.39
CA GLN A 229 -12.20 3.37 23.51
C GLN A 229 -12.63 1.93 23.17
N LEU A 230 -12.94 1.68 21.90
CA LEU A 230 -13.29 0.35 21.39
C LEU A 230 -12.06 -0.53 21.09
N ASN A 231 -10.84 -0.07 21.39
CA ASN A 231 -9.57 -0.69 21.02
C ASN A 231 -9.44 -0.93 19.50
N GLY A 232 -9.99 -0.01 18.70
CA GLY A 232 -10.01 -0.09 17.23
C GLY A 232 -8.91 0.69 16.52
N ILE A 233 -8.16 1.55 17.23
CA ILE A 233 -6.98 2.20 16.66
C ILE A 233 -5.80 1.24 16.79
N CYS A 234 -5.20 0.87 15.66
CA CYS A 234 -4.01 0.03 15.61
C CYS A 234 -3.06 0.53 14.52
N GLU A 235 -1.80 0.10 14.59
CA GLU A 235 -0.87 0.32 13.49
C GLU A 235 -1.41 -0.31 12.20
N ALA A 236 -1.20 0.35 11.06
CA ALA A 236 -1.51 -0.24 9.78
C ALA A 236 -0.61 -1.46 9.54
N GLY A 237 -1.19 -2.55 9.07
CA GLY A 237 -0.48 -3.77 8.71
C GLY A 237 -1.40 -4.68 7.91
N PRO A 238 -0.88 -5.82 7.43
CA PRO A 238 -1.72 -6.83 6.80
C PRO A 238 -2.79 -7.30 7.79
N LYS A 239 -4.01 -7.52 7.28
CA LYS A 239 -5.13 -8.01 8.09
C LYS A 239 -5.72 -9.25 7.46
N THR A 240 -5.83 -10.32 8.25
CA THR A 240 -6.63 -11.50 7.88
C THR A 240 -8.11 -11.13 7.76
N ALA A 241 -8.93 -12.05 7.26
CA ALA A 241 -10.38 -11.87 7.16
C ALA A 241 -11.00 -11.45 8.50
N ASP A 242 -10.69 -12.18 9.58
CA ASP A 242 -11.24 -11.92 10.91
C ASP A 242 -10.79 -10.55 11.46
N GLN A 243 -9.51 -10.21 11.28
CA GLN A 243 -8.97 -8.92 11.70
C GLN A 243 -9.63 -7.78 10.92
N TYR A 244 -9.77 -7.93 9.61
CA TYR A 244 -10.39 -6.94 8.72
C TYR A 244 -11.86 -6.71 9.08
N GLN A 245 -12.64 -7.79 9.22
CA GLN A 245 -14.05 -7.72 9.63
C GLN A 245 -14.22 -7.07 11.01
N ARG A 246 -13.36 -7.44 11.97
CA ARG A 246 -13.34 -6.81 13.29
C ARG A 246 -13.06 -5.31 13.19
N THR A 247 -12.03 -4.90 12.45
CA THR A 247 -11.73 -3.47 12.25
C THR A 247 -12.91 -2.73 11.63
N MET A 248 -13.57 -3.30 10.62
CA MET A 248 -14.75 -2.69 9.99
C MET A 248 -15.93 -2.58 10.96
N ALA A 249 -16.20 -3.61 11.76
CA ALA A 249 -17.27 -3.57 12.76
C ALA A 249 -17.03 -2.48 13.82
N LEU A 250 -15.79 -2.36 14.32
CA LEU A 250 -15.41 -1.33 15.29
C LEU A 250 -15.50 0.08 14.69
N ALA A 251 -15.04 0.26 13.44
CA ALA A 251 -15.15 1.52 12.72
C ALA A 251 -16.62 1.94 12.51
N GLN A 252 -17.48 1.02 12.07
CA GLN A 252 -18.91 1.29 11.91
C GLN A 252 -19.59 1.61 13.24
N GLN A 253 -19.23 0.92 14.33
CA GLN A 253 -19.74 1.22 15.66
C GLN A 253 -19.30 2.62 16.11
N ALA A 254 -18.01 2.95 16.01
CA ALA A 254 -17.52 4.28 16.36
C ALA A 254 -18.23 5.37 15.56
N LEU A 255 -18.42 5.17 14.25
CA LEU A 255 -19.12 6.11 13.39
C LEU A 255 -20.57 6.32 13.86
N ARG A 256 -21.33 5.25 14.12
CA ARG A 256 -22.71 5.36 14.63
C ARG A 256 -22.78 6.11 15.96
N ASP A 257 -21.81 5.88 16.85
CA ASP A 257 -21.76 6.48 18.17
C ASP A 257 -21.38 7.98 18.15
N THR A 258 -20.70 8.44 17.08
CA THR A 258 -20.22 9.83 16.97
C THR A 258 -20.94 10.66 15.92
N MET A 259 -21.74 10.05 15.05
CA MET A 259 -22.54 10.81 14.09
C MET A 259 -23.58 11.67 14.84
N PRO A 260 -23.69 12.97 14.52
CA PRO A 260 -24.77 13.78 15.06
C PRO A 260 -26.11 13.16 14.67
N ALA A 261 -27.05 13.11 15.61
CA ALA A 261 -28.41 12.69 15.30
C ALA A 261 -28.93 13.52 14.13
N MET A 262 -29.39 12.87 13.06
CA MET A 262 -30.04 13.58 11.97
C MET A 262 -31.29 14.25 12.56
N ALA A 263 -31.24 15.58 12.67
CA ALA A 263 -32.38 16.41 13.06
C ALA A 263 -33.38 16.50 11.91
#